data_AF-A0A538L4Q2-F1
#
_entry.id   AF-A0A538L4Q2-F1
#
_cell.length_a   1.000
_cell.length_b   1.000
_cell.length_c   1.000
_cell.angle_alpha   90.00
_cell.angle_beta   90.00
_cell.angle_gamma   90.00
#
_symmetry.space_group_name_H-M   'P 1'
#
loop_
_entity.id
_entity.type
_entity.pdbx_description
1 polymer ?
#
loop_
_entity_poly.entity_id
_entity_poly.type
_entity_poly.pdbx_seq_one_letter_code
_entity_poly.pdbx_strand_id
1 'polypeptide(L)'
;MSEDRGLRDRVVREGEEAIGKLAQELLDNPVVTKALSGAFETRERAMRAQELAMGALNLPSASDLERLTRRLRSVSQRLEGIEDGLDRLEQRIEGLGASSAIEQRLAAIEEKLDAVAKPA
;
A
#
# COMPACT_ATOMS: atom_id res chain seq x y z
N MET A 1 26.59 -46.05 -15.01
CA MET A 1 25.41 -45.23 -14.65
C MET A 1 25.31 -43.95 -15.51
N SER A 2 25.46 -44.07 -16.84
CA SER A 2 25.45 -42.91 -17.77
C SER A 2 24.44 -43.05 -18.91
N GLU A 3 24.03 -44.27 -19.27
CA GLU A 3 23.06 -44.51 -20.36
C GLU A 3 21.60 -44.20 -19.96
N ASP A 4 21.24 -44.39 -18.68
CA ASP A 4 19.88 -44.16 -18.17
C ASP A 4 19.45 -42.67 -18.24
N ARG A 5 20.40 -41.75 -18.13
CA ARG A 5 20.16 -40.30 -18.25
C ARG A 5 19.78 -39.90 -19.69
N GLY A 6 20.42 -40.49 -20.71
CA GLY A 6 20.14 -40.16 -22.12
C GLY A 6 18.86 -40.77 -22.67
N LEU A 7 18.29 -41.80 -22.02
CA LEU A 7 16.98 -42.35 -22.34
C LEU A 7 15.85 -41.52 -21.72
N ARG A 8 16.00 -41.12 -20.45
CA ARG A 8 15.06 -40.20 -19.79
C ARG A 8 14.97 -38.85 -20.49
N ASP A 9 16.10 -38.27 -20.88
CA ASP A 9 16.13 -36.99 -21.61
C ASP A 9 15.40 -37.07 -22.96
N ARG A 10 15.54 -38.21 -23.66
CA ARG A 10 14.82 -38.44 -24.92
C ARG A 10 13.32 -38.59 -24.71
N VAL A 11 12.91 -39.32 -23.68
CA VAL A 11 11.50 -39.49 -23.32
C VAL A 11 10.87 -38.16 -22.88
N VAL A 12 11.60 -37.34 -22.12
CA VAL A 12 11.14 -36.01 -21.71
C VAL A 12 10.96 -35.11 -22.93
N ARG A 13 11.95 -35.05 -23.81
CA ARG A 13 11.88 -34.23 -25.03
C ARG A 13 10.78 -34.69 -25.99
N GLU A 14 10.61 -35.99 -26.19
CA GLU A 14 9.52 -36.55 -26.99
C GLU A 14 8.15 -36.27 -26.35
N GLY A 15 8.07 -36.29 -25.01
CA GLY A 15 6.88 -35.90 -24.26
C GLY A 15 6.55 -34.41 -24.41
N GLU A 16 7.55 -33.53 -24.35
CA GLU A 16 7.38 -32.09 -24.57
C GLU A 16 6.92 -31.79 -25.99
N GLU A 17 7.49 -32.46 -27.00
CA GLU A 17 7.06 -32.32 -28.40
C GLU A 17 5.63 -32.83 -28.62
N ALA A 18 5.25 -33.94 -27.99
CA ALA A 18 3.90 -34.48 -28.08
C ALA A 18 2.87 -33.57 -27.39
N ILE A 19 3.20 -33.03 -26.22
CA ILE A 19 2.35 -32.06 -25.51
C ILE A 19 2.23 -30.76 -26.33
N GLY A 20 3.34 -30.29 -26.91
CA GLY A 20 3.36 -29.11 -27.76
C GLY A 20 2.48 -29.26 -29.00
N LYS A 21 2.56 -30.42 -29.68
CA LYS A 21 1.70 -30.73 -30.83
C LYS A 21 0.23 -30.82 -30.42
N LEU A 22 -0.08 -31.45 -29.30
CA LEU A 22 -1.45 -31.60 -28.83
C LEU A 22 -2.05 -30.25 -28.39
N ALA A 23 -1.25 -29.39 -27.75
CA ALA A 23 -1.66 -28.01 -27.44
C ALA A 23 -1.91 -27.19 -28.71
N GLN A 24 -1.06 -27.35 -29.72
CA GLN A 24 -1.22 -26.70 -31.02
C GLN A 24 -2.50 -27.17 -31.73
N GLU A 25 -2.73 -28.48 -31.80
CA GLU A 25 -3.94 -29.07 -32.37
C GLU A 25 -5.22 -28.64 -31.64
N LEU A 26 -5.16 -28.48 -30.32
CA LEU A 26 -6.28 -27.96 -29.53
C LEU A 26 -6.52 -26.46 -29.76
N LEU A 27 -5.47 -25.66 -29.93
CA LEU A 27 -5.57 -24.24 -30.25
C LEU A 27 -6.14 -24.01 -31.65
N ASP A 28 -5.75 -24.85 -32.61
CA ASP A 28 -6.19 -24.79 -34.00
C ASP A 28 -7.58 -25.42 -34.21
N ASN A 29 -8.14 -26.10 -33.19
CA ASN A 29 -9.47 -26.69 -33.26
C ASN A 29 -10.58 -25.64 -33.05
N PRO A 30 -11.36 -25.29 -34.08
CA PRO A 30 -12.34 -24.22 -34.02
C PRO A 30 -13.48 -24.48 -33.03
N VAL A 31 -13.78 -25.75 -32.69
CA VAL A 31 -14.77 -26.11 -31.67
C VAL A 31 -14.24 -25.79 -30.27
N VAL A 32 -12.96 -26.09 -30.01
CA VAL A 32 -12.29 -25.79 -28.74
C VAL A 32 -12.19 -24.28 -28.56
N THR A 33 -11.76 -23.54 -29.60
CA THR A 33 -11.71 -22.08 -29.56
C THR A 33 -13.09 -21.48 -29.30
N LYS A 34 -14.15 -21.95 -29.99
CA LYS A 34 -15.54 -21.49 -29.74
C LYS A 34 -16.03 -21.81 -28.33
N ALA A 35 -15.75 -23.01 -27.83
CA ALA A 35 -16.14 -23.40 -26.49
C ALA A 35 -15.45 -22.53 -25.42
N LEU A 36 -14.15 -22.26 -25.60
CA LEU A 36 -13.40 -21.35 -24.74
C LEU A 36 -13.96 -19.93 -24.81
N SER A 37 -14.17 -19.38 -26.00
CA SER A 37 -14.78 -18.05 -26.17
C SER A 37 -16.15 -17.96 -25.49
N GLY A 38 -17.02 -18.95 -25.68
CA GLY A 38 -18.34 -19.01 -25.04
C GLY A 38 -18.25 -19.17 -23.52
N ALA A 39 -17.28 -19.93 -23.01
CA ALA A 39 -17.03 -20.06 -21.58
C ALA A 39 -16.53 -18.74 -20.97
N PHE A 40 -15.60 -18.03 -21.64
CA PHE A 40 -15.13 -16.72 -21.21
C PHE A 40 -16.25 -15.68 -21.22
N GLU A 41 -17.07 -15.65 -22.27
CA GLU A 41 -18.22 -14.75 -22.35
C GLU A 41 -19.26 -15.05 -21.28
N THR A 42 -19.56 -16.32 -21.02
CA THR A 42 -20.48 -16.73 -19.95
C THR A 42 -19.95 -16.34 -18.58
N ARG A 43 -18.65 -16.56 -18.32
CA ARG A 43 -17.98 -16.14 -17.09
C ARG A 43 -18.04 -14.63 -16.93
N GLU A 44 -17.77 -13.87 -17.99
CA GLU A 44 -17.78 -12.41 -17.94
C GLU A 44 -19.19 -11.89 -17.63
N ARG A 45 -20.22 -12.43 -18.28
CA ARG A 45 -21.62 -12.11 -17.98
C ARG A 45 -22.00 -12.44 -16.54
N ALA A 46 -21.56 -13.59 -16.02
CA ALA A 46 -21.79 -13.98 -14.63
C ALA A 46 -21.11 -13.02 -13.64
N MET A 47 -19.85 -12.64 -13.88
CA MET A 47 -19.12 -11.68 -13.05
C MET A 47 -19.80 -10.31 -13.03
N ARG A 48 -20.25 -9.81 -14.19
CA ARG A 48 -21.00 -8.54 -14.27
C ARG A 48 -22.34 -8.63 -13.54
N ALA A 49 -23.07 -9.74 -13.69
CA ALA A 49 -24.32 -9.95 -12.96
C ALA A 49 -24.09 -10.00 -11.44
N GLN A 50 -23.01 -10.64 -11.00
CA GLN A 50 -22.61 -10.65 -9.59
C GLN A 50 -22.26 -9.25 -9.09
N GLU A 51 -21.50 -8.46 -9.85
CA GLU A 51 -21.15 -7.08 -9.49
C GLU A 51 -22.40 -6.19 -9.37
N LEU A 52 -23.33 -6.30 -10.32
CA LEU A 52 -24.61 -5.61 -10.27
C LEU A 52 -25.46 -6.06 -9.06
N ALA A 53 -25.48 -7.36 -8.75
CA ALA A 53 -26.18 -7.88 -7.58
C ALA A 53 -25.55 -7.39 -6.26
N MET A 54 -24.22 -7.35 -6.18
CA MET A 54 -23.51 -6.75 -5.04
C MET A 54 -23.88 -5.28 -4.88
N GLY A 55 -23.88 -4.52 -5.99
CA GLY A 55 -24.35 -3.13 -6.00
C GLY A 55 -25.80 -2.98 -5.53
N ALA A 56 -26.71 -3.84 -5.98
CA ALA A 56 -28.12 -3.82 -5.58
C ALA A 56 -28.33 -4.15 -4.08
N LEU A 57 -27.46 -4.99 -3.50
CA LEU A 57 -27.47 -5.33 -2.08
C LEU A 57 -26.67 -4.34 -1.22
N ASN A 58 -26.14 -3.26 -1.81
CA ASN A 58 -25.19 -2.35 -1.15
C ASN A 58 -23.97 -3.05 -0.54
N LEU A 59 -23.55 -4.17 -1.13
CA LEU A 59 -22.35 -4.90 -0.72
C LEU A 59 -21.14 -4.34 -1.49
N PRO A 60 -20.08 -3.88 -0.80
CA PRO A 60 -18.89 -3.36 -1.46
C PRO A 60 -18.11 -4.48 -2.17
N SER A 61 -17.50 -4.15 -3.31
CA SER A 61 -16.64 -5.07 -4.04
C SER A 61 -15.27 -5.24 -3.37
N ALA A 62 -14.50 -6.26 -3.77
CA ALA A 62 -13.15 -6.47 -3.26
C ALA A 62 -12.20 -5.29 -3.56
N SER A 63 -12.33 -4.69 -4.74
CA SER A 63 -11.53 -3.52 -5.15
C SER A 63 -11.90 -2.28 -4.34
N ASP A 64 -13.17 -2.11 -3.98
CA ASP A 64 -13.61 -1.03 -3.08
C ASP A 64 -12.98 -1.18 -1.70
N LEU A 65 -12.97 -2.39 -1.15
CA LEU A 65 -12.35 -2.69 0.14
C LEU A 65 -10.84 -2.46 0.12
N GLU A 66 -10.15 -2.84 -0.96
CA GLU A 66 -8.72 -2.58 -1.11
C GLU A 66 -8.44 -1.07 -1.19
N ARG A 67 -9.22 -0.32 -1.97
CA ARG A 67 -9.09 1.13 -2.08
C ARG A 67 -9.36 1.82 -0.75
N LEU A 68 -10.36 1.37 0.00
CA LEU A 68 -10.65 1.83 1.35
C LEU A 68 -9.47 1.55 2.29
N THR A 69 -8.91 0.34 2.26
CA THR A 69 -7.75 -0.04 3.08
C THR A 69 -6.53 0.83 2.78
N ARG A 70 -6.26 1.14 1.50
CA ARG A 70 -5.19 2.06 1.10
C ARG A 70 -5.41 3.48 1.61
N ARG A 71 -6.65 3.99 1.51
CA ARG A 71 -7.03 5.32 2.03
C ARG A 71 -6.89 5.39 3.54
N LEU A 72 -7.35 4.35 4.26
CA LEU A 72 -7.20 4.27 5.72
C LEU A 72 -5.74 4.30 6.14
N ARG A 73 -4.87 3.52 5.49
CA ARG A 73 -3.42 3.56 5.75
C ARG A 73 -2.84 4.96 5.53
N SER A 74 -3.23 5.64 4.44
CA SER A 74 -2.79 7.00 4.17
C SER A 74 -3.28 8.00 5.23
N VAL A 75 -4.50 7.84 5.73
CA VAL A 75 -5.02 8.65 6.83
C VAL A 75 -4.22 8.39 8.11
N SER A 76 -3.95 7.13 8.48
CA SER A 76 -3.12 6.79 9.64
C SER A 76 -1.75 7.44 9.58
N GLN A 77 -1.06 7.35 8.43
CA GLN A 77 0.25 7.97 8.26
C GLN A 77 0.21 9.50 8.37
N ARG A 78 -0.89 10.13 7.90
CA ARG A 78 -1.08 11.58 8.06
C ARG A 78 -1.35 11.97 9.51
N LEU A 79 -2.06 11.14 10.26
CA LEU A 79 -2.32 11.38 11.68
C LEU A 79 -1.02 11.28 12.50
N GLU A 80 -0.20 10.26 12.25
CA GLU A 80 1.14 10.14 12.85
C GLU A 80 2.00 11.38 12.56
N GLY A 81 2.00 11.86 11.30
CA GLY A 81 2.71 13.10 10.96
C GLY A 81 2.14 14.37 11.61
N ILE A 82 0.84 14.38 11.94
CA ILE A 82 0.22 15.48 12.72
C ILE A 82 0.64 15.39 14.18
N GLU A 83 0.64 14.20 14.78
CA GLU A 83 1.11 13.95 16.16
C GLU A 83 2.56 14.41 16.33
N ASP A 84 3.46 13.97 15.44
CA ASP A 84 4.85 14.44 15.38
C ASP A 84 4.95 15.97 15.25
N GLY A 85 4.03 16.58 14.51
CA GLY A 85 3.96 18.02 14.31
C GLY A 85 3.53 18.75 15.59
N LEU A 86 2.59 18.18 16.34
CA LEU A 86 2.11 18.71 17.61
C LEU A 86 3.20 18.60 18.69
N ASP A 87 3.91 17.48 18.78
CA ASP A 87 5.02 17.32 19.73
C ASP A 87 6.11 18.38 19.50
N ARG A 88 6.45 18.66 18.24
CA ARG A 88 7.41 19.72 17.89
C ARG A 88 6.87 21.12 18.22
N LEU A 89 5.57 21.34 18.08
CA LEU A 89 4.94 22.61 18.41
C LEU A 89 4.94 22.84 19.92
N GLU A 90 4.63 21.81 20.71
CA GLU A 90 4.68 21.83 22.17
C GLU A 90 6.08 22.22 22.67
N GLN A 91 7.12 21.53 22.18
CA GLN A 91 8.52 21.85 22.51
C GLN A 91 8.90 23.31 22.19
N ARG A 92 8.40 23.86 21.08
CA ARG A 92 8.65 25.26 20.71
C ARG A 92 7.94 26.24 21.67
N ILE A 93 6.70 25.93 22.05
CA ILE A 93 5.93 26.75 23.00
C ILE A 93 6.61 26.75 24.38
N GLU A 94 7.06 25.59 24.84
CA GLU A 94 7.84 25.47 26.09
C GLU A 94 9.12 26.31 26.03
N GLY A 95 9.85 26.25 24.91
CA GLY A 95 11.04 27.06 24.68
C GLY A 95 10.77 28.57 24.75
N LEU A 96 9.67 29.04 24.17
CA LEU A 96 9.26 30.46 24.27
C LEU A 96 8.94 30.86 25.72
N GLY A 97 8.27 29.99 26.48
CA GLY A 97 8.02 30.21 27.91
C GLY A 97 9.32 30.35 28.70
N ALA A 98 10.33 29.53 28.40
CA ALA A 98 11.65 29.63 29.03
C ALA A 98 12.37 30.94 28.68
N SER A 99 12.30 31.40 27.43
CA SER A 99 12.85 32.70 27.02
C SER A 99 12.22 33.87 27.78
N SER A 100 10.89 33.88 27.91
CA SER A 100 10.20 34.92 28.69
C SER A 100 10.63 34.93 30.17
N ALA A 101 10.84 33.76 30.77
CA ALA A 101 11.34 33.67 32.13
C ALA A 101 12.78 34.24 32.27
N ILE A 102 13.63 34.04 31.26
CA ILE A 102 14.98 34.61 31.23
C ILE A 102 14.91 36.14 31.13
N GLU A 103 14.06 36.69 30.26
CA GLU A 103 13.86 38.14 30.12
C GLU A 103 13.42 38.78 31.45
N GLN A 104 12.48 38.16 32.17
CA GLN A 104 12.06 38.65 33.49
C GLN A 104 13.21 38.64 34.50
N ARG A 105 14.05 37.59 34.49
CA ARG A 105 15.22 37.52 35.38
C ARG A 105 16.27 38.55 35.02
N LEU A 106 16.49 38.82 33.73
CA LEU A 106 17.41 39.86 33.27
C LEU A 106 16.94 41.25 33.72
N ALA A 107 15.66 41.58 33.51
CA ALA A 107 15.08 42.84 33.99
C ALA A 107 15.25 43.02 35.51
N ALA A 108 15.01 41.97 36.30
CA ALA A 108 15.21 42.01 37.75
C ALA A 108 16.69 42.14 38.15
N ILE A 109 17.63 41.65 37.35
CA ILE A 109 19.07 41.82 37.57
C ILE A 109 19.48 43.25 37.22
N GLU A 110 19.01 43.79 36.10
CA GLU A 110 19.27 45.17 35.67
C GLU A 110 18.81 46.18 36.75
N GLU A 111 17.61 46.02 37.30
CA GLU A 111 17.11 46.87 38.40
C GLU A 111 18.03 46.83 39.63
N LYS A 112 18.51 45.64 40.00
CA LYS A 112 19.44 45.48 41.12
C LYS A 112 20.80 46.10 40.85
N LEU A 113 21.30 46.01 39.62
CA LEU A 113 22.56 46.63 39.21
C LEU A 113 22.46 48.16 39.26
N ASP A 114 21.35 48.74 38.78
CA ASP A 114 21.09 50.18 38.88
C ASP A 114 21.03 50.66 40.33
N ALA A 115 20.43 49.86 41.23
CA ALA A 115 20.39 50.16 42.66
C ALA A 115 21.79 50.18 43.30
N VAL A 116 22.70 49.32 42.85
CA VAL A 116 24.10 49.26 43.34
C VAL A 116 24.98 50.33 42.68
N ALA A 117 24.69 50.70 41.44
CA ALA A 117 25.45 51.71 40.69
C ALA A 117 25.13 53.15 41.10
N LYS A 118 23.99 53.40 41.77
CA LYS A 118 23.69 54.72 42.34
C LYS A 118 24.61 55.01 43.54
N PRO A 119 25.48 56.04 43.49
CA PRO A 119 26.25 56.44 44.65
C PRO A 119 25.33 57.03 45.73
N ALA A 120 25.65 56.73 46.99
CA ALA A 120 24.94 57.22 48.18
C ALA A 120 24.94 58.76 48.31
#